data_AF-A0A562VGA9-F1
#
_entry.id   AF-A0A562VGA9-F1
#
_cell.length_a   1.000
_cell.length_b   1.000
_cell.length_c   1.000
_cell.angle_alpha   90.00
_cell.angle_beta   90.00
_cell.angle_gamma   90.00
#
_symmetry.space_group_name_H-M   'P 1'
#
loop_
_entity.id
_entity.type
_entity.pdbx_description
1 polymer ?
#
loop_
_entity_poly.entity_id
_entity_poly.type
_entity_poly.pdbx_seq_one_letter_code
_entity_poly.pdbx_strand_id
1 'polypeptide(L)'
;MMVSRDKGSKTGHDETGDELVNELKYLRSVIRDVGEGYIIRKEGEIEALLGYLGALPPRAVRQMSRGWLKEMRNLPVKPSKGRLKDLKRIDMLLEDLLDTVIELQDNTKPKRPKAKNGQCAAIECGLGQGEAA
;
A
#
# COMPACT_ATOMS: atom_id res chain seq x y z
N MET A 1 49.91 -59.19 25.57
CA MET A 1 48.44 -59.06 25.48
C MET A 1 48.12 -57.91 24.54
N MET A 2 47.16 -58.14 23.66
CA MET A 2 46.89 -57.42 22.41
C MET A 2 45.73 -56.42 22.63
N VAL A 3 45.78 -55.30 21.90
CA VAL A 3 44.69 -54.35 21.53
C VAL A 3 43.88 -53.72 22.69
N SER A 4 43.69 -52.40 22.71
CA SER A 4 42.78 -51.75 21.77
C SER A 4 43.16 -50.30 21.50
N ARG A 5 43.21 -49.97 20.20
CA ARG A 5 43.19 -48.60 19.67
C ARG A 5 41.78 -48.05 19.82
N ASP A 6 41.64 -46.99 20.61
CA ASP A 6 40.46 -46.12 20.51
C ASP A 6 40.49 -45.39 19.17
N LYS A 7 39.56 -45.75 18.29
CA LYS A 7 39.19 -45.02 17.08
C LYS A 7 37.91 -44.26 17.38
N GLY A 8 37.95 -42.94 17.30
CA GLY A 8 36.74 -42.16 17.03
C GLY A 8 36.69 -40.78 17.66
N SER A 9 37.35 -39.80 17.04
CA SER A 9 36.88 -38.41 17.11
C SER A 9 36.52 -37.93 15.69
N LYS A 10 35.28 -38.25 15.29
CA LYS A 10 34.59 -37.57 14.19
C LYS A 10 33.43 -36.80 14.81
N THR A 11 33.71 -35.64 15.42
CA THR A 11 32.69 -34.81 16.08
C THR A 11 32.75 -33.35 15.62
N GLY A 12 33.23 -33.08 14.41
CA GLY A 12 33.34 -31.71 13.89
C GLY A 12 32.67 -31.45 12.54
N HIS A 13 32.07 -32.47 11.91
CA HIS A 13 31.52 -32.34 10.55
C HIS A 13 29.98 -32.30 10.52
N ASP A 14 29.31 -32.66 11.62
CA ASP A 14 27.84 -32.72 11.73
C ASP A 14 27.23 -31.43 12.30
N GLU A 15 27.90 -30.78 13.27
CA GLU A 15 27.37 -29.57 13.93
C GLU A 15 27.18 -28.41 12.94
N THR A 16 28.14 -28.16 12.05
CA THR A 16 28.00 -27.12 11.00
C THR A 16 26.92 -27.47 9.98
N GLY A 17 26.67 -28.76 9.73
CA GLY A 17 25.61 -29.22 8.86
C GLY A 17 24.23 -28.97 9.46
N ASP A 18 24.06 -29.31 10.73
CA ASP A 18 22.83 -29.10 11.49
C ASP A 18 22.53 -27.60 11.70
N GLU A 19 23.54 -26.80 11.97
CA GLU A 19 23.44 -25.33 12.03
C GLU A 19 22.95 -24.76 10.68
N LEU A 20 23.55 -25.16 9.56
CA LEU A 20 23.13 -24.71 8.23
C LEU A 20 21.68 -25.12 7.93
N VAL A 21 21.27 -26.34 8.29
CA VAL A 21 19.89 -26.80 8.11
C VAL A 21 18.91 -25.95 8.93
N ASN A 22 19.27 -25.60 10.15
CA ASN A 22 18.44 -24.75 11.01
C ASN A 22 18.34 -23.32 10.45
N GLU A 23 19.43 -22.75 9.98
CA GLU A 23 19.43 -21.44 9.32
C GLU A 23 18.59 -21.43 8.04
N LEU A 24 18.63 -22.51 7.23
CA LEU A 24 17.77 -22.63 6.05
C LEU A 24 16.29 -22.77 6.41
N LYS A 25 15.96 -23.47 7.50
CA LYS A 25 14.58 -23.55 8.01
C LYS A 25 14.09 -22.18 8.47
N TYR A 26 14.94 -21.44 9.17
CA TYR A 26 14.64 -20.07 9.59
C TYR A 26 14.47 -19.13 8.38
N LEU A 27 15.38 -19.16 7.41
CA LEU A 27 15.26 -18.36 6.20
C LEU A 27 13.96 -18.67 5.44
N ARG A 28 13.54 -19.94 5.43
CA ARG A 28 12.25 -20.34 4.85
C ARG A 28 11.06 -19.71 5.58
N SER A 29 11.07 -19.61 6.91
CA SER A 29 9.99 -18.92 7.65
C SER A 29 10.02 -17.43 7.36
N VAL A 30 11.20 -16.80 7.43
CA VAL A 30 11.37 -15.36 7.14
C VAL A 30 10.83 -14.99 5.76
N ILE A 31 11.14 -15.77 4.72
CA ILE A 31 10.64 -15.51 3.36
C ILE A 31 9.10 -15.54 3.30
N ARG A 32 8.47 -16.45 4.06
CA ARG A 32 7.00 -16.53 4.13
C ARG A 32 6.42 -15.33 4.84
N ASP A 33 6.95 -15.00 6.02
CA ASP A 33 6.47 -13.87 6.82
C ASP A 33 6.59 -12.56 6.04
N VAL A 34 7.71 -12.36 5.34
CA VAL A 34 7.92 -11.19 4.46
C VAL A 34 6.93 -11.20 3.29
N GLY A 35 6.69 -12.36 2.68
CA GLY A 35 5.73 -12.52 1.59
C GLY A 35 4.30 -12.22 2.01
N GLU A 36 3.86 -12.74 3.15
CA GLU A 36 2.54 -12.49 3.73
C GLU A 36 2.36 -11.01 4.07
N GLY A 37 3.34 -10.40 4.75
CA GLY A 37 3.31 -8.96 5.04
C GLY A 37 3.29 -8.10 3.77
N TYR A 38 3.96 -8.52 2.70
CA TYR A 38 3.88 -7.85 1.41
C TYR A 38 2.47 -7.95 0.80
N ILE A 39 1.86 -9.14 0.81
CA ILE A 39 0.50 -9.37 0.29
C ILE A 39 -0.51 -8.48 1.03
N ILE A 40 -0.49 -8.50 2.37
CA ILE A 40 -1.43 -7.72 3.19
C ILE A 40 -1.34 -6.22 2.86
N ARG A 41 -0.12 -5.68 2.70
CA ARG A 41 0.05 -4.27 2.33
C ARG A 41 -0.55 -3.97 0.96
N LYS A 42 -0.30 -4.82 -0.03
CA LYS A 42 -0.80 -4.62 -1.40
C LYS A 42 -2.32 -4.77 -1.49
N GLU A 43 -2.89 -5.70 -0.73
CA GLU A 43 -4.34 -5.80 -0.58
C GLU A 43 -4.94 -4.55 0.05
N GLY A 44 -4.29 -3.99 1.08
CA GLY A 44 -4.69 -2.72 1.68
C GLY A 44 -4.64 -1.54 0.70
N GLU A 45 -3.60 -1.46 -0.15
CA GLU A 45 -3.51 -0.45 -1.21
C GLU A 45 -4.65 -0.58 -2.23
N ILE A 46 -4.98 -1.81 -2.65
CA ILE A 46 -6.11 -2.09 -3.55
C ILE A 46 -7.44 -1.67 -2.89
N GLU A 47 -7.65 -2.01 -1.63
CA GLU A 47 -8.86 -1.63 -0.89
C GLU A 47 -9.01 -0.11 -0.78
N ALA A 48 -7.92 0.61 -0.52
CA ALA A 48 -7.91 2.07 -0.50
C ALA A 48 -8.27 2.66 -1.87
N LEU A 49 -7.70 2.12 -2.95
CA LEU A 49 -8.04 2.50 -4.33
C LEU A 49 -9.52 2.27 -4.63
N LEU A 50 -10.08 1.13 -4.23
CA LEU A 50 -11.51 0.85 -4.39
C LEU A 50 -12.37 1.88 -3.65
N GLY A 51 -11.99 2.22 -2.42
CA GLY A 51 -12.65 3.27 -1.64
C GLY A 51 -12.62 4.63 -2.34
N TYR A 52 -11.45 5.04 -2.85
CA TYR A 52 -11.30 6.29 -3.58
C TYR A 52 -12.10 6.33 -4.89
N LEU A 53 -12.10 5.24 -5.65
CA LEU A 53 -12.89 5.12 -6.88
C LEU A 53 -14.39 5.14 -6.61
N GLY A 54 -14.84 4.53 -5.50
CA GLY A 54 -16.23 4.55 -5.07
C GLY A 54 -16.73 5.95 -4.69
N ALA A 55 -15.84 6.84 -4.25
CA ALA A 55 -16.17 8.23 -3.92
C ALA A 55 -16.25 9.16 -5.16
N LEU A 56 -15.72 8.73 -6.31
CA LEU A 56 -15.69 9.55 -7.52
C LEU A 56 -17.01 9.49 -8.31
N PRO A 57 -17.37 10.56 -9.05
CA PRO A 57 -18.54 10.53 -9.92
C PRO A 57 -18.42 9.44 -11.02
N PRO A 58 -19.48 8.67 -11.33
CA PRO A 58 -19.44 7.57 -12.30
C PRO A 58 -19.00 7.97 -13.72
N ARG A 59 -19.11 9.26 -14.07
CA ARG A 59 -18.64 9.80 -15.35
C ARG A 59 -17.11 9.90 -15.39
N ALA A 60 -16.48 10.36 -14.30
CA ALA A 60 -15.03 10.48 -14.19
C ALA A 60 -14.38 9.08 -14.25
N VAL A 61 -14.92 8.14 -13.47
CA VAL A 61 -14.45 6.74 -13.46
C VAL A 61 -14.52 6.11 -14.86
N ARG A 62 -15.63 6.29 -15.59
CA ARG A 62 -15.80 5.72 -16.94
C ARG A 62 -14.81 6.24 -17.97
N GLN A 63 -14.40 7.50 -17.87
CA GLN A 63 -13.47 8.10 -18.82
C GLN A 63 -12.07 7.48 -18.69
N MET A 64 -11.70 7.06 -17.48
CA MET A 64 -10.33 6.64 -17.15
C MET A 64 -10.18 5.13 -17.04
N SER A 65 -11.25 4.44 -16.63
CA SER A 65 -11.26 2.99 -16.49
C SER A 65 -10.87 2.26 -17.77
N ARG A 66 -11.13 2.82 -18.96
CA ARG A 66 -10.78 2.19 -20.23
C ARG A 66 -9.27 1.98 -20.41
N GLY A 67 -8.45 2.98 -20.05
CA GLY A 67 -6.99 2.88 -20.14
C GLY A 67 -6.46 1.85 -19.14
N TRP A 68 -6.84 2.01 -17.88
CA TRP A 68 -6.41 1.14 -16.79
C TRP A 68 -6.87 -0.31 -16.95
N LEU A 69 -8.10 -0.54 -17.41
CA LEU A 69 -8.58 -1.90 -17.70
C LEU A 69 -7.75 -2.56 -18.78
N LYS A 70 -7.27 -1.80 -19.78
CA LYS A 70 -6.38 -2.33 -20.81
C LYS A 70 -5.01 -2.66 -20.23
N GLU A 71 -4.45 -1.82 -19.37
CA GLU A 71 -3.16 -2.04 -18.72
C GLU A 71 -3.20 -3.24 -17.77
N MET A 72 -4.19 -3.31 -16.89
CA MET A 72 -4.40 -4.44 -15.98
C MET A 72 -4.57 -5.77 -16.74
N ARG A 73 -5.37 -5.79 -17.82
CA ARG A 73 -5.60 -7.02 -18.61
C ARG A 73 -4.37 -7.45 -19.40
N ASN A 74 -3.52 -6.51 -19.82
CA ASN A 74 -2.31 -6.80 -20.58
C ASN A 74 -1.06 -6.90 -19.70
N LEU A 75 -1.22 -6.87 -18.36
CA LEU A 75 -0.10 -6.90 -17.45
C LEU A 75 0.66 -8.22 -17.62
N PRO A 76 1.94 -8.19 -18.05
CA PRO A 76 2.70 -9.38 -18.36
C PRO A 76 3.24 -10.03 -17.08
N VAL A 77 2.34 -10.63 -16.29
CA VAL A 77 2.64 -11.38 -15.07
C VAL A 77 2.52 -12.88 -15.29
N LYS A 78 3.37 -13.66 -14.64
CA LYS A 78 3.31 -15.13 -14.61
C LYS A 78 3.24 -15.58 -13.15
N PRO A 79 2.04 -15.62 -12.54
CA PRO A 79 1.86 -15.89 -11.12
C PRO A 79 2.52 -17.20 -10.66
N SER A 80 2.40 -18.26 -11.47
CA SER A 80 2.97 -19.58 -11.20
C SER A 80 4.50 -19.61 -11.12
N LYS A 81 5.19 -18.56 -11.60
CA LYS A 81 6.65 -18.47 -11.59
C LYS A 81 7.21 -17.63 -10.44
N GLY A 82 6.38 -16.94 -9.66
CA GLY A 82 6.81 -16.14 -8.51
C GLY A 82 7.92 -15.13 -8.82
N ARG A 83 7.88 -14.49 -9.99
CA ARG A 83 8.99 -13.62 -10.45
C ARG A 83 8.95 -12.30 -9.70
N LEU A 84 10.08 -11.90 -9.12
CA LEU A 84 10.23 -10.58 -8.49
C LEU A 84 9.94 -9.42 -9.46
N LYS A 85 10.26 -9.59 -10.75
CA LYS A 85 9.93 -8.59 -11.78
C LYS A 85 8.42 -8.40 -11.97
N ASP A 86 7.62 -9.42 -11.72
CA ASP A 86 6.17 -9.35 -11.87
C ASP A 86 5.57 -8.60 -10.67
N LEU A 87 6.08 -8.83 -9.45
CA LEU A 87 5.71 -8.06 -8.26
C LEU A 87 5.98 -6.56 -8.43
N LYS A 88 7.19 -6.20 -8.88
CA LYS A 88 7.55 -4.80 -9.16
C LYS A 88 6.63 -4.14 -10.19
N ARG A 89 6.15 -4.90 -11.18
CA ARG A 89 5.20 -4.37 -12.18
C ARG A 89 3.83 -4.09 -11.59
N ILE A 90 3.38 -4.94 -10.67
CA ILE A 90 2.15 -4.70 -9.93
C ILE A 90 2.32 -3.45 -9.05
N ASP A 91 3.45 -3.31 -8.36
CA ASP A 91 3.75 -2.14 -7.54
C ASP A 91 3.67 -0.84 -8.35
N MET A 92 4.38 -0.76 -9.48
CA MET A 92 4.34 0.42 -10.35
C MET A 92 2.93 0.73 -10.84
N LEU A 93 2.16 -0.29 -11.25
CA LEU A 93 0.78 -0.09 -11.69
C LEU A 93 -0.12 0.46 -10.57
N LEU A 94 0.05 -0.03 -9.33
CA LEU A 94 -0.73 0.45 -8.19
C LEU A 94 -0.38 1.91 -7.83
N GLU A 95 0.91 2.26 -7.87
CA GLU A 95 1.38 3.64 -7.65
C GLU A 95 0.82 4.59 -8.72
N ASP A 96 0.96 4.23 -10.01
CA ASP A 96 0.43 5.02 -11.13
C ASP A 96 -1.09 5.25 -11.01
N LEU A 97 -1.83 4.22 -10.61
CA LEU A 97 -3.28 4.30 -10.39
C LEU A 97 -3.62 5.24 -9.23
N LEU A 98 -2.88 5.14 -8.12
CA LEU A 98 -3.12 5.94 -6.92
C LEU A 98 -2.87 7.42 -7.19
N ASP A 99 -1.74 7.76 -7.80
CA ASP A 99 -1.39 9.13 -8.15
C ASP A 99 -2.47 9.76 -9.04
N THR A 100 -2.89 9.02 -10.06
CA THR A 100 -3.92 9.50 -10.97
C THR A 100 -5.27 9.69 -10.27
N VAL A 101 -5.65 8.80 -9.34
CA VAL A 101 -6.91 8.93 -8.59
C VAL A 101 -6.87 10.15 -7.65
N ILE A 102 -5.74 10.41 -7.00
CA ILE A 102 -5.54 11.59 -6.15
C ILE A 102 -5.68 12.88 -6.96
N GLU A 103 -5.04 12.97 -8.12
CA GLU A 103 -5.15 14.13 -9.01
C GLU A 103 -6.61 14.45 -9.38
N LEU A 104 -7.45 13.44 -9.60
CA LEU A 104 -8.86 13.63 -9.90
C LEU A 104 -9.68 14.11 -8.71
N GLN A 105 -9.39 13.57 -7.53
CA GLN A 105 -10.06 14.00 -6.31
C GLN A 105 -9.77 15.47 -6.02
N ASP A 106 -8.53 15.93 -6.26
CA ASP A 106 -8.18 17.33 -6.09
C ASP A 106 -8.82 18.24 -7.15
N ASN A 107 -8.97 17.77 -8.39
CA ASN A 107 -9.65 18.49 -9.45
C ASN A 107 -11.19 18.55 -9.27
N THR A 108 -11.77 17.62 -8.51
CA THR A 108 -13.22 17.57 -8.25
C THR A 108 -13.64 18.32 -6.99
N LYS A 109 -12.70 18.68 -6.09
CA LYS A 109 -13.00 19.59 -4.97
C LYS A 109 -13.41 20.96 -5.54
N PRO A 110 -14.60 21.48 -5.20
CA PRO A 110 -15.00 22.81 -5.66
C PRO A 110 -13.98 23.82 -5.17
N LYS A 111 -13.36 24.57 -6.08
CA LYS A 111 -12.53 25.74 -5.72
C LYS A 111 -13.40 26.62 -4.83
N ARG A 112 -13.08 26.69 -3.52
CA ARG A 112 -13.71 27.66 -2.63
C ARG A 112 -13.61 29.01 -3.33
N PRO A 113 -14.71 29.72 -3.59
CA PRO A 113 -14.61 31.06 -4.16
C PRO A 113 -13.67 31.84 -3.25
N LYS A 114 -12.61 32.42 -3.83
CA LYS A 114 -11.71 33.30 -3.07
C LYS A 114 -12.61 34.35 -2.42
N ALA A 115 -12.69 34.31 -1.09
CA ALA A 115 -13.38 35.34 -0.33
C ALA A 115 -12.78 36.66 -0.79
N LYS A 116 -13.58 37.48 -1.49
CA LYS A 116 -13.21 38.86 -1.77
C LYS A 116 -13.09 39.51 -0.40
N ASN A 117 -11.86 39.84 -0.02
CA ASN A 117 -11.56 40.55 1.20
C ASN A 117 -12.41 41.82 1.27
N GLY A 118 -13.05 42.01 2.42
CA GLY A 118 -13.32 43.33 2.98
C GLY A 118 -14.57 44.04 2.48
N GLN A 119 -15.70 43.76 3.12
CA GLN A 119 -16.60 44.80 3.62
C GLN A 119 -17.56 44.17 4.64
N CYS A 120 -17.11 44.12 5.91
CA CYS A 120 -18.03 44.15 7.04
C CYS A 120 -18.62 45.56 7.07
N ALA A 121 -19.82 45.74 6.54
CA ALA A 121 -20.65 46.86 6.95
C ALA A 121 -21.26 46.49 8.30
N ALA A 122 -20.95 47.31 9.31
CA ALA A 122 -21.43 47.20 10.67
C ALA A 122 -22.97 47.12 10.70
N ILE A 123 -23.51 46.08 11.33
CA ILE A 123 -24.89 46.08 11.81
C ILE A 123 -24.83 46.78 13.17
N GLU A 124 -25.24 48.04 13.19
CA GLU A 124 -25.49 48.78 14.43
C GLU A 124 -26.64 48.10 15.19
N CYS A 125 -26.31 47.28 16.17
CA CYS A 125 -27.24 46.92 17.23
C CYS A 125 -27.41 48.13 18.16
N GLY A 126 -28.42 48.95 17.86
CA GLY A 126 -28.92 49.98 18.76
C GLY A 126 -29.57 49.33 19.98
N LEU A 127 -28.86 49.42 21.11
CA LEU A 127 -29.31 49.10 22.46
C LEU A 127 -30.56 49.88 22.86
N GLY A 128 -31.40 49.22 23.66
CA GLY A 128 -32.61 49.77 24.21
C GLY A 128 -32.40 50.92 25.18
N GLN A 129 -33.45 51.73 25.31
CA GLN A 129 -33.73 52.51 26.50
C GLN A 129 -35.15 52.18 26.90
N GLY A 130 -35.27 51.53 28.05
CA GLY A 130 -36.52 51.53 28.79
C GLY A 130 -36.74 52.90 29.39
N GLU A 131 -37.99 53.33 29.45
CA GLU A 131 -38.40 54.37 30.36
C GLU A 131 -39.76 54.00 30.94
N ALA A 132 -39.84 54.12 32.26
CA ALA A 132 -40.96 53.76 33.10
C ALA A 132 -41.94 54.93 33.21
N ALA A 133 -43.24 54.63 33.21
CA ALA A 133 -44.29 55.27 34.00
C ALA A 133 -45.58 54.46 33.90
#